data_AF-A0A673BZ74-F1
#
_entry.id   AF-A0A673BZ74-F1
#
_cell.length_a   1.000
_cell.length_b   1.000
_cell.length_c   1.000
_cell.angle_alpha   90.00
_cell.angle_beta   90.00
_cell.angle_gamma   90.00
#
_symmetry.space_group_name_H-M   'P 1'
#
loop_
_entity.id
_entity.type
_entity.pdbx_description
1 polymer ?
#
loop_
_entity_poly.entity_id
_entity_poly.type
_entity_poly.pdbx_seq_one_letter_code
_entity_poly.pdbx_strand_id
1 'polypeptide(L)'
;NSHCISSNQALQNMPRVLRDVEALKQEASFLKEQMVLVKEDIRKFEQDTVQSMQVLVEIDQVKSRLQLAAEALQEADKWSTLSADIEETFKTQDLALISSKLTSMQNSLAMLVDTPDYSEKCVHLEALKNRLEALASPQIVATFNSMSIDQAKLFVKVFTEIDRMPQLLAYYYKCHKGQLVSMWQDISQSELSLNQQLAEFYDTLLSTWHSQLQWSSQVFKNPYEVVTVLLIQTLGAMVPSIPVCLSTAMERAAQEQRLNTLLELHDTTSTFGHSLEAAMLPHLGETNLLKVNELVCSLYDPYKSYQLQYGDLEEVHLLIQISAVPLEHGEVIDCVEELSHSVGKLFGLASAAVDRCVKLTDGLAVCGLLKALKALFTKYVSDFSTTLQSIRKKCKLEDALSSSVFQEDWTAFQNSVRIIATCGELLRQCGAFEQQLSNKILGTAGKYLSESYSPRSLAGIQEATSTDRKSTAKNPWQEYNYLQRGNMAEYNSLMEVLYSLKEKGTGNSNLLAEPRAALTRLNQQANQLAFDSVFLQIKHQLCLVSKMESQEAPGFGESYTEDLPTFSLSPNVMDALGLQPSRTLQHIVTLLRAKPEEYRQTAKLLPRRLASSIAALRSIDY
;
A
#
# COMPACT_ATOMS: atom_id res chain seq x y z
N ASN A 1 -84.78 66.68 -73.40
CA ASN A 1 -84.25 67.84 -72.64
C ASN A 1 -83.22 67.53 -71.58
N SER A 2 -83.20 66.36 -70.95
CA SER A 2 -82.22 66.14 -69.87
C SER A 2 -81.28 64.96 -70.11
N HIS A 3 -81.66 63.96 -70.90
CA HIS A 3 -80.74 62.91 -71.31
C HIS A 3 -79.95 63.28 -72.55
N CYS A 4 -78.85 62.58 -72.73
CA CYS A 4 -78.14 62.49 -73.99
C CYS A 4 -77.55 63.81 -74.51
N ILE A 5 -77.88 64.98 -73.99
CA ILE A 5 -76.91 66.07 -73.77
C ILE A 5 -75.65 65.46 -73.08
N SER A 6 -75.82 64.42 -72.24
CA SER A 6 -74.73 63.57 -71.73
C SER A 6 -74.09 62.61 -72.77
N SER A 7 -74.79 62.22 -73.85
CA SER A 7 -74.30 61.38 -74.96
C SER A 7 -73.59 62.20 -76.05
N ASN A 8 -74.08 63.41 -76.35
CA ASN A 8 -73.45 64.40 -77.23
C ASN A 8 -72.11 64.90 -76.65
N GLN A 9 -72.00 65.04 -75.32
CA GLN A 9 -70.71 65.27 -74.67
C GLN A 9 -69.77 64.06 -74.74
N ALA A 10 -70.31 62.83 -74.70
CA ALA A 10 -69.52 61.61 -74.85
C ALA A 10 -68.99 61.44 -76.30
N LEU A 11 -69.83 61.71 -77.31
CA LEU A 11 -69.47 61.68 -78.74
C LEU A 11 -68.50 62.79 -79.14
N GLN A 12 -68.61 64.00 -78.57
CA GLN A 12 -67.65 65.08 -78.82
C GLN A 12 -66.27 64.81 -78.18
N ASN A 13 -66.22 64.08 -77.05
CA ASN A 13 -64.97 63.73 -76.38
C ASN A 13 -64.36 62.42 -76.88
N MET A 14 -65.14 61.55 -77.54
CA MET A 14 -64.72 60.24 -78.04
C MET A 14 -63.50 60.29 -78.99
N PRO A 15 -63.40 61.21 -79.97
CA PRO A 15 -62.24 61.33 -80.85
C PRO A 15 -60.96 61.78 -80.12
N ARG A 16 -61.12 62.47 -78.99
CA ARG A 16 -60.01 62.95 -78.16
C ARG A 16 -59.55 61.85 -77.21
N VAL A 17 -60.48 61.17 -76.55
CA VAL A 17 -60.20 59.97 -75.73
C VAL A 17 -59.62 58.84 -76.58
N LEU A 18 -60.10 58.62 -77.81
CA LEU A 18 -59.49 57.66 -78.75
C LEU A 18 -58.06 58.05 -79.12
N ARG A 19 -57.79 59.35 -79.32
CA ARG A 19 -56.42 59.83 -79.58
C ARG A 19 -55.51 59.69 -78.37
N ASP A 20 -56.00 60.00 -77.17
CA ASP A 20 -55.25 59.87 -75.92
C ASP A 20 -55.02 58.39 -75.58
N VAL A 21 -55.98 57.50 -75.86
CA VAL A 21 -55.82 56.04 -75.72
C VAL A 21 -54.84 55.49 -76.75
N GLU A 22 -54.86 55.96 -77.99
CA GLU A 22 -53.88 55.54 -79.00
C GLU A 22 -52.48 56.08 -78.66
N ALA A 23 -52.38 57.31 -78.16
CA ALA A 23 -51.13 57.89 -77.67
C ALA A 23 -50.60 57.14 -76.45
N LEU A 24 -51.45 56.82 -75.48
CA LEU A 24 -51.08 56.07 -74.27
C LEU A 24 -50.73 54.61 -74.61
N LYS A 25 -51.35 54.02 -75.63
CA LYS A 25 -50.96 52.71 -76.19
C LYS A 25 -49.62 52.79 -76.92
N GLN A 26 -49.34 53.87 -77.66
CA GLN A 26 -48.03 54.12 -78.28
C GLN A 26 -46.95 54.35 -77.22
N GLU A 27 -47.20 55.13 -76.18
CA GLU A 27 -46.28 55.35 -75.06
C GLU A 27 -46.08 54.07 -74.23
N ALA A 28 -47.14 53.30 -73.97
CA ALA A 28 -47.04 52.03 -73.25
C ALA A 28 -46.32 50.94 -74.07
N SER A 29 -46.50 50.93 -75.40
CA SER A 29 -45.74 50.02 -76.29
C SER A 29 -44.28 50.45 -76.39
N PHE A 30 -44.00 51.75 -76.50
CA PHE A 30 -42.65 52.29 -76.43
C PHE A 30 -42.00 51.99 -75.08
N LEU A 31 -42.71 52.17 -73.95
CA LEU A 31 -42.21 51.84 -72.62
C LEU A 31 -41.97 50.34 -72.45
N LYS A 32 -42.84 49.49 -73.03
CA LYS A 32 -42.65 48.04 -73.03
C LYS A 32 -41.40 47.65 -73.82
N GLU A 33 -41.17 48.25 -74.98
CA GLU A 33 -39.95 48.05 -75.77
C GLU A 33 -38.71 48.53 -75.00
N GLN A 34 -38.78 49.70 -74.34
CA GLN A 34 -37.72 50.21 -73.46
C GLN A 34 -37.49 49.29 -72.25
N MET A 35 -38.53 48.76 -71.61
CA MET A 35 -38.39 47.80 -70.50
C MET A 35 -37.78 46.47 -70.96
N VAL A 36 -38.06 46.01 -72.18
CA VAL A 36 -37.43 44.82 -72.75
C VAL A 36 -35.94 45.08 -73.01
N LEU A 37 -35.59 46.26 -73.54
CA LEU A 37 -34.20 46.66 -73.72
C LEU A 37 -33.46 46.76 -72.38
N VAL A 38 -34.03 47.45 -71.39
CA VAL A 38 -33.44 47.56 -70.04
C VAL A 38 -33.31 46.20 -69.37
N LYS A 39 -34.27 45.29 -69.54
CA LYS A 39 -34.17 43.92 -69.02
C LYS A 39 -33.02 43.14 -69.66
N GLU A 40 -32.83 43.28 -70.97
CA GLU A 40 -31.73 42.62 -71.67
C GLU A 40 -30.37 43.24 -71.28
N ASP A 41 -30.32 44.56 -71.09
CA ASP A 41 -29.13 45.25 -70.56
C ASP A 41 -28.81 44.83 -69.12
N ILE A 42 -29.82 44.66 -68.24
CA ILE A 42 -29.61 44.12 -66.88
C ILE A 42 -29.10 42.68 -66.94
N ARG A 43 -29.68 41.83 -67.81
CA ARG A 43 -29.24 40.43 -67.97
C ARG A 43 -27.81 40.35 -68.47
N LYS A 44 -27.46 41.20 -69.44
CA LYS A 44 -26.10 41.33 -69.96
C LYS A 44 -25.15 41.85 -68.88
N PHE A 45 -25.55 42.86 -68.12
CA PHE A 45 -24.78 43.40 -67.00
C PHE A 45 -24.54 42.35 -65.90
N GLU A 46 -25.54 41.54 -65.54
CA GLU A 46 -25.39 40.44 -64.59
C GLU A 46 -24.41 39.38 -65.13
N GLN A 47 -24.51 39.00 -66.40
CA GLN A 47 -23.56 38.08 -67.02
C GLN A 47 -22.13 38.63 -67.05
N ASP A 48 -21.97 39.89 -67.47
CA ASP A 48 -20.68 40.58 -67.48
C ASP A 48 -20.10 40.73 -66.06
N THR A 49 -20.96 40.96 -65.06
CA THR A 49 -20.57 41.05 -63.64
C THR A 49 -20.11 39.70 -63.09
N VAL A 50 -20.83 38.62 -63.37
CA VAL A 50 -20.44 37.26 -62.98
C VAL A 50 -19.11 36.88 -63.64
N GLN A 51 -18.95 37.17 -64.94
CA GLN A 51 -17.72 36.90 -65.67
C GLN A 51 -16.56 37.73 -65.13
N SER A 52 -16.77 39.01 -64.82
CA SER A 52 -15.77 39.88 -64.20
C SER A 52 -15.38 39.42 -62.79
N MET A 53 -16.35 38.96 -62.00
CA MET A 53 -16.13 38.45 -60.65
C MET A 53 -15.35 37.12 -60.66
N GLN A 54 -15.60 36.27 -61.65
CA GLN A 54 -14.83 35.05 -61.87
C GLN A 54 -13.37 35.35 -62.24
N VAL A 55 -13.13 36.33 -63.11
CA VAL A 55 -11.77 36.81 -63.42
C VAL A 55 -11.08 37.39 -62.19
N LEU A 56 -11.78 38.14 -61.34
CA LEU A 56 -11.22 38.66 -60.09
C LEU A 56 -10.78 37.54 -59.13
N VAL A 57 -11.55 36.46 -59.00
CA VAL A 57 -11.19 35.29 -58.20
C VAL A 57 -9.95 34.59 -58.77
N GLU A 58 -9.87 34.43 -60.09
CA GLU A 58 -8.70 33.84 -60.74
C GLU A 58 -7.44 34.70 -60.52
N ILE A 59 -7.57 36.03 -60.65
CA ILE A 59 -6.48 36.98 -60.39
C ILE A 59 -6.04 36.93 -58.93
N ASP A 60 -6.98 36.88 -57.97
CA ASP A 60 -6.65 36.78 -56.55
C ASP A 60 -5.92 35.47 -56.24
N GLN A 61 -6.34 34.36 -56.85
CA GLN A 61 -5.68 33.06 -56.70
C GLN A 61 -4.27 33.04 -57.32
N VAL A 62 -4.06 33.74 -58.44
CA VAL A 62 -2.72 33.92 -59.01
C VAL A 62 -1.87 34.84 -58.14
N LYS A 63 -2.44 35.94 -57.63
CA LYS A 63 -1.76 36.88 -56.74
C LYS A 63 -1.31 36.19 -55.46
N SER A 64 -2.18 35.41 -54.81
CA SER A 64 -1.85 34.65 -53.61
C SER A 64 -0.70 33.66 -53.87
N ARG A 65 -0.75 32.91 -54.97
CA ARG A 65 0.34 32.01 -55.38
C ARG A 65 1.65 32.75 -55.65
N LEU A 66 1.57 33.89 -56.34
CA LEU A 66 2.75 34.70 -56.65
C LEU A 66 3.37 35.31 -55.39
N GLN A 67 2.55 35.70 -54.42
CA GLN A 67 3.00 36.24 -53.14
C GLN A 67 3.70 35.15 -52.31
N LEU A 68 3.14 33.95 -52.23
CA LEU A 68 3.79 32.79 -51.60
C LEU A 68 5.11 32.43 -52.28
N ALA A 69 5.15 32.44 -53.61
CA ALA A 69 6.37 32.16 -54.37
C ALA A 69 7.43 33.26 -54.16
N ALA A 70 7.03 34.53 -54.11
CA ALA A 70 7.94 35.64 -53.84
C ALA A 70 8.54 35.54 -52.44
N GLU A 71 7.71 35.27 -51.42
CA GLU A 71 8.16 35.06 -50.04
C GLU A 71 9.12 33.86 -49.93
N ALA A 72 8.81 32.74 -50.58
CA ALA A 72 9.69 31.57 -50.62
C ALA A 72 11.03 31.86 -51.33
N LEU A 73 11.03 32.59 -52.44
CA LEU A 73 12.26 32.99 -53.13
C LEU A 73 13.11 33.94 -52.28
N GLN A 74 12.47 34.90 -51.60
CA GLN A 74 13.15 35.84 -50.73
C GLN A 74 13.80 35.10 -49.55
N GLU A 75 13.14 34.09 -49.01
CA GLU A 75 13.67 33.28 -47.93
C GLU A 75 14.75 32.29 -48.40
N ALA A 76 14.67 31.80 -49.64
CA ALA A 76 15.73 30.99 -50.26
C ALA A 76 17.01 31.80 -50.49
N ASP A 77 16.89 33.06 -50.94
CA ASP A 77 18.03 33.97 -51.08
C ASP A 77 18.67 34.30 -49.73
N LYS A 78 17.81 34.55 -48.72
CA LYS A 78 18.25 34.72 -47.33
C LYS A 78 18.98 33.49 -46.81
N TRP A 79 18.47 32.27 -47.04
CA TRP A 79 19.17 31.04 -46.68
C TRP A 79 20.56 30.95 -47.33
N SER A 80 20.65 31.22 -48.62
CA SER A 80 21.92 31.19 -49.38
C SER A 80 22.95 32.14 -48.77
N THR A 81 22.52 33.38 -48.47
CA THR A 81 23.37 34.40 -47.82
C THR A 81 23.80 33.95 -46.42
N LEU A 82 22.85 33.47 -45.60
CA LEU A 82 23.15 33.00 -44.25
C LEU A 82 24.13 31.82 -44.25
N SER A 83 23.97 30.89 -45.19
CA SER A 83 24.83 29.71 -45.37
C SER A 83 26.25 30.09 -45.81
N ALA A 84 26.41 31.11 -46.66
CA ALA A 84 27.73 31.60 -47.04
C ALA A 84 28.47 32.26 -45.85
N ASP A 85 27.75 33.03 -45.04
CA ASP A 85 28.33 33.78 -43.93
C ASP A 85 28.60 32.92 -42.68
N ILE A 86 27.90 31.79 -42.51
CA ILE A 86 27.93 31.04 -41.25
C ILE A 86 29.34 30.53 -40.91
N GLU A 87 30.14 30.18 -41.90
CA GLU A 87 31.51 29.72 -41.68
C GLU A 87 32.42 30.83 -41.15
N GLU A 88 32.16 32.09 -41.49
CA GLU A 88 32.89 33.22 -40.92
C GLU A 88 32.42 33.52 -39.49
N THR A 89 31.11 33.43 -39.21
CA THR A 89 30.62 33.63 -37.85
C THR A 89 31.12 32.54 -36.90
N PHE A 90 31.29 31.30 -37.34
CA PHE A 90 31.90 30.25 -36.51
C PHE A 90 33.35 30.54 -36.10
N LYS A 91 34.09 31.34 -36.88
CA LYS A 91 35.48 31.72 -36.54
C LYS A 91 35.55 32.72 -35.38
N THR A 92 34.48 33.47 -35.10
CA THR A 92 34.47 34.45 -34.00
C THR A 92 34.38 33.79 -32.62
N GLN A 93 33.96 32.52 -32.57
CA GLN A 93 33.69 31.75 -31.34
C GLN A 93 32.66 32.39 -30.40
N ASP A 94 31.91 33.40 -30.86
CA ASP A 94 30.83 34.01 -30.10
C ASP A 94 29.55 33.18 -30.24
N LEU A 95 29.25 32.41 -29.19
CA LEU A 95 28.11 31.48 -29.16
C LEU A 95 26.76 32.19 -29.34
N ALA A 96 26.60 33.41 -28.83
CA ALA A 96 25.35 34.15 -28.95
C ALA A 96 25.13 34.62 -30.40
N LEU A 97 26.20 35.12 -31.03
CA LEU A 97 26.15 35.52 -32.43
C LEU A 97 25.85 34.32 -33.34
N ILE A 98 26.56 33.20 -33.14
CA ILE A 98 26.35 31.98 -33.93
C ILE A 98 24.91 31.46 -33.74
N SER A 99 24.41 31.40 -32.50
CA SER A 99 23.02 31.02 -32.18
C SER A 99 21.99 31.86 -32.94
N SER A 100 22.16 33.19 -32.94
CA SER A 100 21.24 34.10 -33.63
C SER A 100 21.19 33.85 -35.14
N LYS A 101 22.36 33.57 -35.77
CA LYS A 101 22.46 33.27 -37.20
C LYS A 101 21.81 31.91 -37.52
N LEU A 102 22.04 30.88 -36.69
CA LEU A 102 21.40 29.57 -36.83
C LEU A 102 19.88 29.64 -36.66
N THR A 103 19.39 30.48 -35.74
CA THR A 103 17.95 30.70 -35.55
C THR A 103 17.33 31.38 -36.77
N SER A 104 18.02 32.35 -37.37
CA SER A 104 17.61 32.96 -38.63
C SER A 104 17.54 31.93 -39.76
N MET A 105 18.52 31.02 -39.84
CA MET A 105 18.52 29.89 -40.78
C MET A 105 17.35 28.92 -40.50
N GLN A 106 17.04 28.61 -39.24
CA GLN A 106 15.88 27.78 -38.86
C GLN A 106 14.56 28.39 -39.35
N ASN A 107 14.35 29.67 -39.09
CA ASN A 107 13.14 30.38 -39.53
C ASN A 107 13.06 30.44 -41.04
N SER A 108 14.22 30.58 -41.70
CA SER A 108 14.33 30.55 -43.15
C SER A 108 13.90 29.22 -43.74
N LEU A 109 14.45 28.14 -43.18
CA LEU A 109 14.16 26.78 -43.61
C LEU A 109 12.69 26.41 -43.41
N ALA A 110 12.04 26.90 -42.35
CA ALA A 110 10.63 26.64 -42.07
C ALA A 110 9.68 27.11 -43.19
N MET A 111 10.08 28.11 -44.00
CA MET A 111 9.30 28.59 -45.15
C MET A 111 9.64 27.88 -46.47
N LEU A 112 10.67 27.03 -46.48
CA LEU A 112 11.23 26.38 -47.67
C LEU A 112 10.86 24.89 -47.77
N VAL A 113 9.82 24.44 -47.07
CA VAL A 113 9.42 23.02 -46.98
C VAL A 113 9.14 22.41 -48.35
N ASP A 114 8.59 23.19 -49.28
CA ASP A 114 8.23 22.72 -50.63
C ASP A 114 9.40 22.72 -51.63
N THR A 115 10.63 22.99 -51.18
CA THR A 115 11.82 22.96 -52.04
C THR A 115 12.41 21.54 -52.17
N PRO A 116 12.86 21.14 -53.37
CA PRO A 116 13.35 19.76 -53.60
C PRO A 116 14.61 19.43 -52.79
N ASP A 117 15.41 20.43 -52.41
CA ASP A 117 16.64 20.33 -51.63
C ASP A 117 16.42 20.54 -50.11
N TYR A 118 15.16 20.61 -49.66
CA TYR A 118 14.80 20.83 -48.26
C TYR A 118 15.48 19.83 -47.31
N SER A 119 15.49 18.55 -47.67
CA SER A 119 16.11 17.50 -46.86
C SER A 119 17.61 17.71 -46.63
N GLU A 120 18.34 18.13 -47.66
CA GLU A 120 19.77 18.43 -47.57
C GLU A 120 20.03 19.66 -46.70
N LYS A 121 19.20 20.69 -46.82
CA LYS A 121 19.25 21.90 -45.98
C LYS A 121 18.99 21.59 -44.50
N CYS A 122 18.05 20.69 -44.20
CA CYS A 122 17.82 20.22 -42.83
C CYS A 122 19.06 19.53 -42.25
N VAL A 123 19.68 18.62 -43.00
CA VAL A 123 20.89 17.93 -42.58
C VAL A 123 22.04 18.91 -42.34
N HIS A 124 22.20 19.90 -43.24
CA HIS A 124 23.23 20.92 -43.09
C HIS A 124 23.03 21.77 -41.83
N LEU A 125 21.80 22.25 -41.58
CA LEU A 125 21.47 22.99 -40.37
C LEU A 125 21.78 22.19 -39.11
N GLU A 126 21.42 20.91 -39.11
CA GLU A 126 21.64 20.03 -37.97
C GLU A 126 23.14 19.80 -37.72
N ALA A 127 23.94 19.67 -38.79
CA ALA A 127 25.40 19.61 -38.69
C ALA A 127 26.00 20.89 -38.09
N LEU A 128 25.49 22.07 -38.47
CA LEU A 128 25.93 23.34 -37.90
C LEU A 128 25.56 23.46 -36.40
N LYS A 129 24.35 23.04 -36.01
CA LYS A 129 23.95 22.97 -34.60
C LYS A 129 24.83 22.01 -33.79
N ASN A 130 25.15 20.83 -34.34
CA ASN A 130 26.09 19.88 -33.73
C ASN A 130 27.48 20.51 -33.52
N ARG A 131 27.97 21.28 -34.49
CA ARG A 131 29.25 21.98 -34.40
C ARG A 131 29.23 23.06 -33.30
N LEU A 132 28.14 23.83 -33.18
CA LEU A 132 27.97 24.80 -32.10
C LEU A 132 27.97 24.11 -30.72
N GLU A 133 27.24 23.00 -30.58
CA GLU A 133 27.22 22.21 -29.35
C GLU A 133 28.62 21.69 -28.98
N ALA A 134 29.36 21.14 -29.96
CA ALA A 134 30.71 20.65 -29.74
C ALA A 134 31.68 21.77 -29.29
N LEU A 135 31.56 22.96 -29.87
CA LEU A 135 32.34 24.13 -29.46
C LEU A 135 32.00 24.60 -28.02
N ALA A 136 30.72 24.55 -27.65
CA ALA A 136 30.24 24.96 -26.34
C ALA A 136 30.51 23.92 -25.23
N SER A 137 30.64 22.63 -25.57
CA SER A 137 30.69 21.51 -24.61
C SER A 137 31.71 21.67 -23.47
N PRO A 138 32.99 22.04 -23.72
CA PRO A 138 33.96 22.21 -22.63
C PRO A 138 33.59 23.35 -21.69
N GLN A 139 33.05 24.44 -22.24
CA GLN A 139 32.62 25.60 -21.46
C GLN A 139 31.37 25.24 -20.63
N ILE A 140 30.39 24.54 -21.21
CA ILE A 140 29.19 24.06 -20.51
C ILE A 140 29.57 23.19 -19.31
N VAL A 141 30.48 22.24 -19.50
CA VAL A 141 30.95 21.36 -18.41
C VAL A 141 31.63 22.17 -17.31
N ALA A 142 32.50 23.13 -17.67
CA ALA A 142 33.15 24.01 -16.69
C ALA A 142 32.13 24.89 -15.94
N THR A 143 31.12 25.43 -16.64
CA THR A 143 30.06 26.26 -16.07
C THR A 143 29.20 25.50 -15.06
N PHE A 144 28.76 24.27 -15.39
CA PHE A 144 27.96 23.48 -14.46
C PHE A 144 28.78 22.95 -13.28
N ASN A 145 30.07 22.63 -13.47
CA ASN A 145 30.94 22.26 -12.34
C ASN A 145 31.25 23.45 -11.39
N SER A 146 31.33 24.67 -11.93
CA SER A 146 31.56 25.90 -11.14
C SER A 146 30.27 26.58 -10.66
N MET A 147 29.10 26.07 -11.03
CA MET A 147 27.78 26.61 -10.69
C MET A 147 27.59 28.09 -11.09
N SER A 148 28.26 28.55 -12.16
CA SER A 148 28.15 29.94 -12.62
C SER A 148 26.78 30.22 -13.26
N ILE A 149 25.98 31.05 -12.59
CA ILE A 149 24.59 31.36 -12.99
C ILE A 149 24.54 32.15 -14.30
N ASP A 150 25.40 33.15 -14.46
CA ASP A 150 25.35 34.05 -15.63
C ASP A 150 25.72 33.32 -16.92
N GLN A 151 26.77 32.49 -16.87
CA GLN A 151 27.14 31.64 -18.01
C GLN A 151 26.09 30.57 -18.27
N ALA A 152 25.51 29.96 -17.23
CA ALA A 152 24.45 28.97 -17.42
C ALA A 152 23.23 29.59 -18.11
N LYS A 153 22.81 30.80 -17.73
CA LYS A 153 21.72 31.55 -18.39
C LYS A 153 22.03 31.83 -19.87
N LEU A 154 23.28 32.16 -20.20
CA LEU A 154 23.71 32.32 -21.59
C LEU A 154 23.52 31.02 -22.38
N PHE A 155 23.98 29.88 -21.84
CA PHE A 155 23.79 28.58 -22.49
C PHE A 155 22.32 28.19 -22.59
N VAL A 156 21.50 28.44 -21.56
CA VAL A 156 20.05 28.20 -21.64
C VAL A 156 19.42 29.01 -22.76
N LYS A 157 19.78 30.29 -22.90
CA LYS A 157 19.29 31.13 -24.00
C LYS A 157 19.69 30.55 -25.36
N VAL A 158 20.99 30.28 -25.57
CA VAL A 158 21.52 29.74 -26.82
C VAL A 158 20.87 28.41 -27.18
N PHE A 159 20.82 27.45 -26.25
CA PHE A 159 20.26 26.12 -26.50
C PHE A 159 18.72 26.11 -26.60
N THR A 160 18.04 27.12 -26.07
CA THR A 160 16.61 27.33 -26.35
C THR A 160 16.41 27.84 -27.78
N GLU A 161 17.21 28.80 -28.22
CA GLU A 161 17.13 29.38 -29.58
C GLU A 161 17.38 28.33 -30.67
N ILE A 162 18.38 27.46 -30.49
CA ILE A 162 18.70 26.38 -31.46
C ILE A 162 17.85 25.11 -31.29
N ASP A 163 16.86 25.11 -30.39
CA ASP A 163 15.98 23.98 -30.08
C ASP A 163 16.73 22.70 -29.62
N ARG A 164 17.65 22.87 -28.65
CA ARG A 164 18.49 21.80 -28.07
C ARG A 164 18.54 21.78 -26.54
N MET A 165 17.47 22.24 -25.89
CA MET A 165 17.39 22.21 -24.42
C MET A 165 17.61 20.81 -23.80
N PRO A 166 17.11 19.69 -24.37
CA PRO A 166 17.37 18.35 -23.83
C PRO A 166 18.86 18.00 -23.73
N GLN A 167 19.66 18.41 -24.72
CA GLN A 167 21.10 18.17 -24.76
C GLN A 167 21.81 18.96 -23.66
N LEU A 168 21.46 20.24 -23.47
CA LEU A 168 22.01 21.06 -22.39
C LEU A 168 21.71 20.45 -21.01
N LEU A 169 20.47 20.00 -20.80
CA LEU A 169 20.08 19.29 -19.58
C LEU A 169 20.87 17.99 -19.39
N ALA A 170 21.19 17.25 -20.46
CA ALA A 170 22.03 16.06 -20.37
C ALA A 170 23.45 16.37 -19.85
N TYR A 171 24.05 17.50 -20.24
CA TYR A 171 25.32 17.95 -19.65
C TYR A 171 25.17 18.29 -18.17
N TYR A 172 24.13 19.05 -17.79
CA TYR A 172 23.84 19.37 -16.39
C TYR A 172 23.73 18.10 -15.54
N TYR A 173 22.91 17.13 -15.96
CA TYR A 173 22.76 15.87 -15.25
C TYR A 173 24.07 15.08 -15.19
N LYS A 174 24.83 15.01 -16.28
CA LYS A 174 26.10 14.27 -16.31
C LYS A 174 27.11 14.80 -15.29
N CYS A 175 27.24 16.12 -15.17
CA CYS A 175 28.16 16.74 -14.20
C CYS A 175 27.74 16.46 -12.75
N HIS A 176 26.51 16.82 -12.38
CA HIS A 176 26.06 16.71 -10.99
C HIS A 176 25.85 15.27 -10.54
N LYS A 177 25.28 14.41 -11.40
CA LYS A 177 25.17 12.97 -11.12
C LYS A 177 26.54 12.35 -10.89
N GLY A 178 27.54 12.71 -11.70
CA GLY A 178 28.90 12.19 -11.54
C GLY A 178 29.50 12.48 -10.16
N GLN A 179 29.28 13.70 -9.66
CA GLN A 179 29.70 14.10 -8.31
C GLN A 179 28.96 13.30 -7.23
N LEU A 180 27.63 13.20 -7.32
CA LEU A 180 26.81 12.46 -6.35
C LEU A 180 27.13 10.97 -6.29
N VAL A 181 27.33 10.34 -7.45
CA VAL A 181 27.70 8.92 -7.53
C VAL A 181 29.10 8.69 -6.97
N SER A 182 30.05 9.60 -7.18
CA SER A 182 31.38 9.52 -6.54
C SER A 182 31.27 9.60 -5.02
N MET A 183 30.46 10.51 -4.48
CA MET A 183 30.24 10.61 -3.03
C MET A 183 29.64 9.32 -2.46
N TRP A 184 28.69 8.70 -3.17
CA TRP A 184 28.16 7.39 -2.76
C TRP A 184 29.24 6.30 -2.75
N GLN A 185 30.11 6.26 -3.77
CA GLN A 185 31.20 5.30 -3.82
C GLN A 185 32.13 5.43 -2.62
N ASP A 186 32.46 6.66 -2.23
CA ASP A 186 33.31 6.93 -1.05
C ASP A 186 32.60 6.52 0.25
N ILE A 187 31.32 6.87 0.43
CA ILE A 187 30.52 6.48 1.60
C ILE A 187 30.39 4.96 1.69
N SER A 188 30.17 4.27 0.57
CA SER A 188 30.00 2.82 0.53
C SER A 188 31.25 2.02 0.90
N GLN A 189 32.43 2.65 0.81
CA GLN A 189 33.71 2.07 1.20
C GLN A 189 34.07 2.32 2.67
N SER A 190 33.28 3.14 3.38
CA SER A 190 33.49 3.40 4.81
C SER A 190 33.24 2.17 5.68
N GLU A 191 33.74 2.18 6.92
CA GLU A 191 33.49 1.14 7.92
C GLU A 191 32.09 1.22 8.57
N LEU A 192 31.27 2.19 8.15
CA LEU A 192 29.93 2.41 8.70
C LEU A 192 28.98 1.26 8.36
N SER A 193 27.94 1.09 9.19
CA SER A 193 26.84 0.18 8.86
C SER A 193 26.11 0.67 7.61
N LEU A 194 25.53 -0.25 6.82
CA LEU A 194 24.77 0.13 5.62
C LEU A 194 23.65 1.14 5.94
N ASN A 195 23.03 1.03 7.11
CA ASN A 195 21.98 1.96 7.53
C ASN A 195 22.52 3.40 7.67
N GLN A 196 23.69 3.56 8.29
CA GLN A 196 24.35 4.86 8.42
C GLN A 196 24.85 5.37 7.07
N GLN A 197 25.40 4.50 6.22
CA GLN A 197 25.82 4.86 4.87
C GLN A 197 24.65 5.42 4.04
N LEU A 198 23.49 4.76 4.08
CA LEU A 198 22.28 5.25 3.41
C LEU A 198 21.76 6.54 4.02
N ALA A 199 21.75 6.67 5.35
CA ALA A 199 21.33 7.89 6.03
C ALA A 199 22.19 9.11 5.61
N GLU A 200 23.52 8.99 5.67
CA GLU A 200 24.44 10.05 5.25
C GLU A 200 24.26 10.43 3.77
N PHE A 201 24.07 9.43 2.91
CA PHE A 201 23.85 9.69 1.50
C PHE A 201 22.49 10.33 1.22
N TYR A 202 21.43 9.92 1.91
CA TYR A 202 20.10 10.51 1.80
C TYR A 202 20.07 11.95 2.31
N ASP A 203 20.77 12.27 3.40
CA ASP A 203 20.95 13.65 3.86
C ASP A 203 21.68 14.50 2.81
N THR A 204 22.71 13.92 2.17
CA THR A 204 23.44 14.56 1.07
C THR A 204 22.53 14.82 -0.13
N LEU A 205 21.68 13.85 -0.50
CA LEU A 205 20.71 14.00 -1.59
C LEU A 205 19.65 15.06 -1.27
N LEU A 206 19.14 15.11 -0.03
CA LEU A 206 18.15 16.10 0.40
C LEU A 206 18.75 17.51 0.37
N SER A 207 19.95 17.68 0.91
CA SER A 207 20.69 18.95 0.86
C SER A 207 20.99 19.38 -0.59
N THR A 208 21.37 18.42 -1.43
CA THR A 208 21.58 18.66 -2.87
C THR A 208 20.27 19.07 -3.55
N TRP A 209 19.14 18.45 -3.21
CA TRP A 209 17.83 18.82 -3.74
C TRP A 209 17.52 20.28 -3.44
N HIS A 210 17.66 20.73 -2.18
CA HIS A 210 17.39 22.12 -1.79
C HIS A 210 18.32 23.12 -2.50
N SER A 211 19.63 22.85 -2.49
CA SER A 211 20.62 23.74 -3.10
C SER A 211 20.46 23.83 -4.63
N GLN A 212 20.26 22.68 -5.30
CA GLN A 212 20.03 22.63 -6.75
C GLN A 212 18.68 23.22 -7.14
N LEU A 213 17.65 23.12 -6.31
CA LEU A 213 16.37 23.77 -6.58
C LEU A 213 16.52 25.30 -6.54
N GLN A 214 17.21 25.83 -5.53
CA GLN A 214 17.51 27.25 -5.43
C GLN A 214 18.35 27.75 -6.62
N TRP A 215 19.32 26.97 -7.08
CA TRP A 215 20.12 27.33 -8.25
C TRP A 215 19.34 27.22 -9.56
N SER A 216 18.67 26.09 -9.78
CA SER A 216 17.93 25.81 -11.02
C SER A 216 16.76 26.75 -11.23
N SER A 217 16.10 27.23 -10.17
CA SER A 217 15.04 28.25 -10.28
C SER A 217 15.50 29.57 -10.90
N GLN A 218 16.80 29.85 -10.85
CA GLN A 218 17.38 31.05 -11.48
C GLN A 218 17.79 30.82 -12.94
N VAL A 219 17.85 29.57 -13.39
CA VAL A 219 18.47 29.18 -14.68
C VAL A 219 17.46 28.51 -15.62
N PHE A 220 16.65 27.59 -15.11
CA PHE A 220 15.71 26.77 -15.88
C PHE A 220 14.25 27.15 -15.61
N LYS A 221 13.37 26.89 -16.59
CA LYS A 221 11.92 27.17 -16.48
C LYS A 221 11.19 26.22 -15.53
N ASN A 222 11.56 24.93 -15.50
CA ASN A 222 10.92 23.89 -14.69
C ASN A 222 11.91 23.33 -13.65
N PRO A 223 12.30 24.09 -12.62
CA PRO A 223 13.38 23.71 -11.70
C PRO A 223 13.08 22.42 -10.93
N TYR A 224 11.83 22.23 -10.48
CA TYR A 224 11.42 21.02 -9.77
C TYR A 224 11.61 19.75 -10.59
N GLU A 225 11.21 19.77 -11.87
CA GLU A 225 11.37 18.62 -12.76
C GLU A 225 12.85 18.32 -13.00
N VAL A 226 13.68 19.35 -13.20
CA VAL A 226 15.12 19.20 -13.39
C VAL A 226 15.76 18.51 -12.18
N VAL A 227 15.52 19.02 -10.97
CA VAL A 227 16.12 18.42 -9.76
C VAL A 227 15.56 17.03 -9.48
N THR A 228 14.27 16.78 -9.74
CA THR A 228 13.67 15.45 -9.60
C THR A 228 14.34 14.45 -10.53
N VAL A 229 14.56 14.81 -11.80
CA VAL A 229 15.27 13.97 -12.77
C VAL A 229 16.72 13.72 -12.37
N LEU A 230 17.41 14.72 -11.80
CA LEU A 230 18.75 14.55 -11.25
C LEU A 230 18.78 13.47 -10.15
N LEU A 231 17.84 13.51 -9.20
CA LEU A 231 17.75 12.50 -8.13
C LEU A 231 17.45 11.10 -8.69
N ILE A 232 16.49 10.97 -9.61
CA ILE A 232 16.14 9.70 -10.26
C ILE A 232 17.38 9.10 -10.95
N GLN A 233 18.07 9.89 -11.76
CA GLN A 233 19.25 9.41 -12.48
C GLN A 233 20.41 9.08 -11.53
N THR A 234 20.53 9.79 -10.41
CA THR A 234 21.55 9.50 -9.40
C THR A 234 21.27 8.17 -8.72
N LEU A 235 20.05 7.98 -8.19
CA LEU A 235 19.63 6.72 -7.56
C LEU A 235 19.76 5.53 -8.52
N GLY A 236 19.38 5.71 -9.79
CA GLY A 236 19.50 4.68 -10.83
C GLY A 236 20.93 4.37 -11.26
N ALA A 237 21.88 5.29 -11.05
CA ALA A 237 23.29 5.12 -11.40
C ALA A 237 24.19 4.81 -10.19
N MET A 238 23.63 4.62 -9.00
CA MET A 238 24.38 4.24 -7.80
C MET A 238 25.10 2.91 -8.01
N VAL A 239 26.38 2.87 -7.65
CA VAL A 239 27.21 1.66 -7.64
C VAL A 239 27.94 1.62 -6.30
N PRO A 240 27.67 0.62 -5.41
CA PRO A 240 26.65 -0.43 -5.55
C PRO A 240 25.22 0.15 -5.56
N SER A 241 24.30 -0.49 -6.27
CA SER A 241 22.89 -0.05 -6.31
C SER A 241 22.16 -0.41 -5.01
N ILE A 242 21.06 0.27 -4.70
CA ILE A 242 20.25 -0.03 -3.49
C ILE A 242 19.84 -1.51 -3.43
N PRO A 243 19.31 -2.15 -4.52
CA PRO A 243 19.00 -3.58 -4.48
C PRO A 243 20.20 -4.49 -4.17
N VAL A 244 21.39 -4.15 -4.67
CA VAL A 244 22.63 -4.91 -4.37
C VAL A 244 23.04 -4.72 -2.92
N CYS A 245 22.92 -3.51 -2.38
CA CYS A 245 23.20 -3.24 -0.97
C CYS A 245 22.24 -4.01 -0.05
N LEU A 246 20.93 -3.99 -0.35
CA LEU A 246 19.91 -4.70 0.41
C LEU A 246 20.14 -6.21 0.38
N SER A 247 20.33 -6.81 -0.79
CA SER A 247 20.59 -8.25 -0.92
C SER A 247 21.84 -8.67 -0.13
N THR A 248 22.94 -7.92 -0.27
CA THR A 248 24.18 -8.17 0.47
C THR A 248 23.96 -8.08 1.99
N ALA A 249 23.20 -7.10 2.46
CA ALA A 249 22.87 -6.98 3.88
C ALA A 249 21.99 -8.14 4.38
N MET A 250 21.00 -8.56 3.60
CA MET A 250 20.11 -9.67 3.95
C MET A 250 20.83 -11.03 3.97
N GLU A 251 21.81 -11.23 3.07
CA GLU A 251 22.64 -12.43 3.03
C GLU A 251 23.61 -12.51 4.23
N ARG A 252 24.19 -11.37 4.63
CA ARG A 252 25.10 -11.29 5.78
C ARG A 252 24.39 -11.38 7.13
N ALA A 253 23.14 -10.90 7.20
CA ALA A 253 22.37 -10.90 8.44
C ALA A 253 22.02 -12.32 8.90
N ALA A 254 22.22 -12.58 10.20
CA ALA A 254 21.71 -13.78 10.85
C ALA A 254 20.18 -13.86 10.70
N GLN A 255 19.65 -15.07 10.62
CA GLN A 255 18.23 -15.32 10.35
C GLN A 255 17.29 -14.60 11.34
N GLU A 256 17.69 -14.49 12.61
CA GLU A 256 16.93 -13.81 13.65
C GLU A 256 16.92 -12.27 13.53
N GLN A 257 17.97 -11.68 12.95
CA GLN A 257 18.13 -10.22 12.78
C GLN A 257 17.68 -9.71 11.42
N ARG A 258 17.55 -10.58 10.42
CA ARG A 258 17.25 -10.21 9.03
C ARG A 258 16.04 -9.27 8.91
N LEU A 259 14.95 -9.57 9.62
CA LEU A 259 13.77 -8.71 9.63
C LEU A 259 14.02 -7.34 10.29
N ASN A 260 14.76 -7.31 11.40
CA ASN A 260 15.10 -6.07 12.09
C ASN A 260 15.99 -5.18 11.20
N THR A 261 17.01 -5.76 10.57
CA THR A 261 17.86 -5.05 9.61
C THR A 261 17.06 -4.48 8.45
N LEU A 262 16.10 -5.24 7.91
CA LEU A 262 15.22 -4.75 6.84
C LEU A 262 14.35 -3.57 7.30
N LEU A 263 13.79 -3.65 8.52
CA LEU A 263 12.99 -2.59 9.12
C LEU A 263 13.80 -1.30 9.29
N GLU A 264 15.02 -1.40 9.80
CA GLU A 264 15.91 -0.24 9.97
C GLU A 264 16.25 0.43 8.64
N LEU A 265 16.61 -0.35 7.62
CA LEU A 265 16.94 0.18 6.29
C LEU A 265 15.72 0.84 5.61
N HIS A 266 14.55 0.20 5.72
CA HIS A 266 13.31 0.75 5.22
C HIS A 266 12.93 2.04 5.95
N ASP A 267 13.04 2.09 7.27
CA ASP A 267 12.73 3.28 8.09
C ASP A 267 13.59 4.49 7.70
N THR A 268 14.89 4.28 7.48
CA THR A 268 15.81 5.30 6.96
C THR A 268 15.39 5.80 5.58
N THR A 269 14.97 4.89 4.69
CA THR A 269 14.50 5.25 3.34
C THR A 269 13.16 5.99 3.39
N SER A 270 12.22 5.54 4.24
CA SER A 270 10.93 6.19 4.46
C SER A 270 11.08 7.58 5.07
N THR A 271 12.01 7.75 6.00
CA THR A 271 12.32 9.06 6.59
C THR A 271 12.78 10.04 5.52
N PHE A 272 13.71 9.63 4.66
CA PHE A 272 14.14 10.42 3.51
C PHE A 272 13.00 10.73 2.54
N GLY A 273 12.19 9.71 2.20
CA GLY A 273 11.02 9.87 1.35
C GLY A 273 10.00 10.87 1.91
N HIS A 274 9.71 10.83 3.21
CA HIS A 274 8.84 11.80 3.88
C HIS A 274 9.44 13.21 3.92
N SER A 275 10.76 13.34 4.08
CA SER A 275 11.43 14.64 3.99
C SER A 275 11.30 15.25 2.59
N LEU A 276 11.48 14.43 1.53
CA LEU A 276 11.26 14.87 0.15
C LEU A 276 9.79 15.20 -0.11
N GLU A 277 8.85 14.36 0.32
CA GLU A 277 7.41 14.63 0.21
C GLU A 277 7.07 15.97 0.86
N ALA A 278 7.50 16.20 2.11
CA ALA A 278 7.24 17.44 2.84
C ALA A 278 7.83 18.67 2.12
N ALA A 279 9.00 18.52 1.52
CA ALA A 279 9.65 19.59 0.76
C ALA A 279 8.96 19.89 -0.58
N MET A 280 8.40 18.87 -1.25
CA MET A 280 7.73 19.00 -2.55
C MET A 280 6.24 19.35 -2.44
N LEU A 281 5.59 19.00 -1.33
CA LEU A 281 4.14 19.14 -1.12
C LEU A 281 3.61 20.57 -1.39
N PRO A 282 4.27 21.66 -0.96
CA PRO A 282 3.79 23.03 -1.21
C PRO A 282 3.74 23.40 -2.69
N HIS A 283 4.53 22.73 -3.53
CA HIS A 283 4.73 23.02 -4.95
C HIS A 283 4.26 21.89 -5.87
N LEU A 284 3.53 20.91 -5.34
CA LEU A 284 3.15 19.70 -6.08
C LEU A 284 2.39 20.01 -7.38
N GLY A 285 1.58 21.08 -7.40
CA GLY A 285 0.86 21.55 -8.60
C GLY A 285 1.75 22.09 -9.72
N GLU A 286 2.99 22.47 -9.43
CA GLU A 286 4.00 22.94 -10.39
C GLU A 286 4.94 21.82 -10.85
N THR A 287 4.87 20.65 -10.21
CA THR A 287 5.76 19.51 -10.48
C THR A 287 5.19 18.54 -11.51
N ASN A 288 6.07 17.93 -12.30
CA ASN A 288 5.71 16.81 -13.17
C ASN A 288 5.47 15.55 -12.32
N LEU A 289 4.21 15.23 -12.04
CA LEU A 289 3.81 14.11 -11.18
C LEU A 289 4.29 12.74 -11.69
N LEU A 290 4.49 12.58 -12.99
CA LEU A 290 5.05 11.34 -13.55
C LEU A 290 6.50 11.15 -13.10
N LYS A 291 7.28 12.24 -13.06
CA LYS A 291 8.65 12.22 -12.55
C LYS A 291 8.68 12.05 -11.04
N VAL A 292 7.77 12.67 -10.30
CA VAL A 292 7.65 12.41 -8.86
C VAL A 292 7.34 10.93 -8.60
N ASN A 293 6.45 10.31 -9.38
CA ASN A 293 6.17 8.87 -9.26
C ASN A 293 7.41 8.02 -9.58
N GLU A 294 8.16 8.34 -10.64
CA GLU A 294 9.42 7.66 -10.99
C GLU A 294 10.46 7.75 -9.85
N LEU A 295 10.54 8.90 -9.16
CA LEU A 295 11.38 9.07 -7.97
C LEU A 295 10.92 8.20 -6.80
N VAL A 296 9.61 8.19 -6.51
CA VAL A 296 9.00 7.33 -5.48
C VAL A 296 9.31 5.85 -5.76
N CYS A 297 9.16 5.42 -7.02
CA CYS A 297 9.51 4.06 -7.45
C CYS A 297 10.99 3.75 -7.21
N SER A 298 11.88 4.68 -7.56
CA SER A 298 13.33 4.51 -7.40
C SER A 298 13.74 4.29 -5.94
N LEU A 299 12.97 4.81 -4.98
CA LEU A 299 13.22 4.65 -3.54
C LEU A 299 12.59 3.38 -2.96
N TYR A 300 11.34 3.08 -3.29
CA TYR A 300 10.59 2.02 -2.61
C TYR A 300 10.55 0.68 -3.36
N ASP A 301 10.68 0.65 -4.69
CA ASP A 301 10.70 -0.61 -5.44
C ASP A 301 11.83 -1.59 -5.03
N PRO A 302 13.02 -1.13 -4.58
CA PRO A 302 14.03 -2.03 -4.00
C PRO A 302 13.56 -2.87 -2.80
N TYR A 303 12.56 -2.39 -2.05
CA TYR A 303 12.03 -3.09 -0.87
C TYR A 303 10.85 -4.02 -1.19
N LYS A 304 10.22 -3.84 -2.36
CA LYS A 304 8.99 -4.53 -2.78
C LYS A 304 9.08 -6.05 -2.65
N SER A 305 10.18 -6.68 -3.08
CA SER A 305 10.34 -8.13 -3.00
C SER A 305 10.30 -8.63 -1.55
N TYR A 306 10.91 -7.88 -0.63
CA TYR A 306 10.95 -8.22 0.78
C TYR A 306 9.61 -7.93 1.47
N GLN A 307 8.92 -6.85 1.08
CA GLN A 307 7.57 -6.55 1.57
C GLN A 307 6.55 -7.62 1.15
N LEU A 308 6.66 -8.17 -0.06
CA LEU A 308 5.84 -9.32 -0.51
C LEU A 308 6.15 -10.61 0.27
N GLN A 309 7.39 -10.77 0.73
CA GLN A 309 7.83 -11.91 1.53
C GLN A 309 7.68 -11.68 3.05
N TYR A 310 7.07 -10.56 3.48
CA TYR A 310 7.00 -10.18 4.88
C TYR A 310 6.38 -11.27 5.76
N GLY A 311 5.32 -11.94 5.29
CA GLY A 311 4.66 -13.01 6.05
C GLY A 311 5.63 -14.14 6.44
N ASP A 312 6.50 -14.57 5.52
CA ASP A 312 7.46 -15.64 5.78
C ASP A 312 8.62 -15.15 6.67
N LEU A 313 9.08 -13.91 6.48
CA LEU A 313 10.12 -13.29 7.31
C LEU A 313 9.66 -13.11 8.76
N GLU A 314 8.43 -12.62 8.97
CA GLU A 314 7.83 -12.45 10.29
C GLU A 314 7.56 -13.81 10.95
N GLU A 315 7.07 -14.81 10.21
CA GLU A 315 6.88 -16.17 10.71
C GLU A 315 8.20 -16.75 11.26
N VAL A 316 9.28 -16.70 10.47
CA VAL A 316 10.60 -17.17 10.89
C VAL A 316 11.08 -16.42 12.13
N HIS A 317 10.98 -15.10 12.15
CA HIS A 317 11.40 -14.28 13.28
C HIS A 317 10.63 -14.63 14.56
N LEU A 318 9.29 -14.72 14.48
CA LEU A 318 8.44 -15.08 15.60
C LEU A 318 8.70 -16.49 16.12
N LEU A 319 8.90 -17.46 15.22
CA LEU A 319 9.20 -18.84 15.60
C LEU A 319 10.55 -18.94 16.32
N ILE A 320 11.58 -18.19 15.92
CA ILE A 320 12.85 -18.16 16.66
C ILE A 320 12.63 -17.57 18.07
N GLN A 321 11.96 -16.41 18.16
CA GLN A 321 11.74 -15.71 19.43
C GLN A 321 10.91 -16.53 20.42
N ILE A 322 9.82 -17.16 19.98
CA ILE A 322 8.99 -17.99 20.86
C ILE A 322 9.71 -19.27 21.29
N SER A 323 10.63 -19.80 20.47
CA SER A 323 11.48 -20.94 20.85
C SER A 323 12.42 -20.63 22.01
N ALA A 324 12.81 -19.38 22.16
CA ALA A 324 13.67 -18.92 23.25
C ALA A 324 12.89 -18.67 24.55
N VAL A 325 11.54 -18.76 24.52
CA VAL A 325 10.71 -18.66 25.73
C VAL A 325 10.69 -20.01 26.44
N PRO A 326 11.33 -20.14 27.62
CA PRO A 326 11.30 -21.38 28.37
C PRO A 326 9.89 -21.63 28.90
N LEU A 327 9.37 -22.84 28.71
CA LEU A 327 8.12 -23.29 29.33
C LEU A 327 8.34 -24.42 30.35
N GLU A 328 9.48 -25.10 30.27
CA GLU A 328 9.81 -26.20 31.16
C GLU A 328 11.19 -25.96 31.78
N HIS A 329 11.20 -25.85 33.11
CA HIS A 329 12.41 -25.75 33.91
C HIS A 329 12.13 -26.34 35.29
N GLY A 330 13.14 -26.98 35.90
CA GLY A 330 13.08 -27.38 37.31
C GLY A 330 11.89 -28.26 37.70
N GLU A 331 11.31 -27.92 38.86
CA GLU A 331 10.20 -28.62 39.47
C GLU A 331 8.85 -28.25 38.83
N VAL A 332 7.77 -28.93 39.25
CA VAL A 332 6.41 -28.65 38.73
C VAL A 332 6.00 -27.19 38.98
N ILE A 333 6.36 -26.64 40.14
CA ILE A 333 6.01 -25.27 40.50
C ILE A 333 6.68 -24.25 39.58
N ASP A 334 7.96 -24.45 39.27
CA ASP A 334 8.73 -23.60 38.35
C ASP A 334 8.11 -23.65 36.94
N CYS A 335 7.72 -24.84 36.48
CA CYS A 335 7.01 -25.00 35.20
C CYS A 335 5.69 -24.23 35.19
N VAL A 336 4.89 -24.29 36.27
CA VAL A 336 3.61 -23.56 36.38
C VAL A 336 3.83 -22.04 36.35
N GLU A 337 4.87 -21.56 37.03
CA GLU A 337 5.22 -20.14 37.01
C GLU A 337 5.70 -19.70 35.62
N GLU A 338 6.55 -20.45 34.95
CA GLU A 338 6.98 -20.15 33.57
C GLU A 338 5.81 -20.15 32.58
N LEU A 339 4.86 -21.10 32.70
CA LEU A 339 3.63 -21.10 31.90
C LEU A 339 2.79 -19.84 32.13
N SER A 340 2.79 -19.29 33.35
CA SER A 340 2.09 -18.04 33.64
C SER A 340 2.82 -16.83 33.04
N HIS A 341 4.15 -16.77 33.16
CA HIS A 341 4.96 -15.68 32.61
C HIS A 341 5.00 -15.70 31.07
N SER A 342 4.89 -16.88 30.44
CA SER A 342 4.93 -17.02 28.99
C SER A 342 3.73 -16.39 28.27
N VAL A 343 2.59 -16.23 28.97
CA VAL A 343 1.42 -15.54 28.43
C VAL A 343 1.76 -14.10 28.01
N GLY A 344 2.40 -13.35 28.90
CA GLY A 344 2.82 -11.97 28.61
C GLY A 344 3.82 -11.90 27.45
N LYS A 345 4.77 -12.85 27.41
CA LYS A 345 5.76 -12.95 26.32
C LYS A 345 5.09 -13.23 24.97
N LEU A 346 4.13 -14.15 24.90
CA LEU A 346 3.37 -14.48 23.69
C LEU A 346 2.66 -13.25 23.11
N PHE A 347 1.88 -12.54 23.92
CA PHE A 347 1.12 -11.40 23.45
C PHE A 347 2.01 -10.17 23.20
N GLY A 348 3.13 -10.04 23.91
CA GLY A 348 4.18 -9.07 23.58
C GLY A 348 4.76 -9.28 22.19
N LEU A 349 5.12 -10.53 21.86
CA LEU A 349 5.61 -10.90 20.52
C LEU A 349 4.55 -10.67 19.44
N ALA A 350 3.30 -11.07 19.70
CA ALA A 350 2.18 -10.88 18.77
C ALA A 350 1.91 -9.39 18.51
N SER A 351 1.94 -8.55 19.54
CA SER A 351 1.73 -7.09 19.42
C SER A 351 2.88 -6.42 18.66
N ALA A 352 4.12 -6.81 18.96
CA ALA A 352 5.29 -6.31 18.24
C ALA A 352 5.27 -6.69 16.74
N ALA A 353 4.72 -7.85 16.38
CA ALA A 353 4.52 -8.25 14.98
C ALA A 353 3.55 -7.31 14.25
N VAL A 354 2.46 -6.89 14.91
CA VAL A 354 1.53 -5.92 14.33
C VAL A 354 2.23 -4.59 14.06
N ASP A 355 3.04 -4.10 15.00
CA ASP A 355 3.76 -2.84 14.82
C ASP A 355 4.83 -2.93 13.72
N ARG A 356 5.57 -4.05 13.63
CA ARG A 356 6.51 -4.32 12.52
C ARG A 356 5.81 -4.35 11.17
N CYS A 357 4.64 -5.00 11.08
CA CYS A 357 3.85 -5.06 9.86
C CYS A 357 3.47 -3.66 9.39
N VAL A 358 3.02 -2.79 10.30
CA VAL A 358 2.68 -1.40 9.97
C VAL A 358 3.91 -0.63 9.54
N LYS A 359 5.03 -0.74 10.26
CA LYS A 359 6.27 -0.01 9.93
C LYS A 359 6.84 -0.35 8.55
N LEU A 360 6.80 -1.62 8.14
CA LEU A 360 7.40 -2.04 6.87
C LEU A 360 6.43 -1.92 5.68
N THR A 361 5.13 -2.06 5.91
CA THR A 361 4.15 -2.31 4.83
C THR A 361 2.92 -1.41 4.87
N ASP A 362 2.86 -0.43 5.79
CA ASP A 362 1.68 0.41 6.05
C ASP A 362 0.40 -0.40 6.33
N GLY A 363 0.55 -1.63 6.80
CA GLY A 363 -0.57 -2.56 7.06
C GLY A 363 -1.07 -3.30 5.82
N LEU A 364 -0.40 -3.21 4.66
CA LEU A 364 -0.80 -3.96 3.47
C LEU A 364 -0.49 -5.45 3.58
N ALA A 365 0.53 -5.86 4.35
CA ALA A 365 0.88 -7.28 4.53
C ALA A 365 0.06 -8.01 5.60
N VAL A 366 -1.16 -7.55 5.91
CA VAL A 366 -2.00 -8.15 6.97
C VAL A 366 -2.30 -9.63 6.71
N CYS A 367 -2.50 -10.04 5.47
CA CYS A 367 -2.69 -11.46 5.15
C CYS A 367 -1.48 -12.32 5.56
N GLY A 368 -0.26 -11.85 5.27
CA GLY A 368 0.98 -12.48 5.71
C GLY A 368 1.16 -12.43 7.23
N LEU A 369 0.82 -11.31 7.88
CA LEU A 369 0.84 -11.19 9.34
C LEU A 369 -0.09 -12.21 10.01
N LEU A 370 -1.32 -12.38 9.50
CA LEU A 370 -2.26 -13.36 10.05
C LEU A 370 -1.74 -14.79 9.93
N LYS A 371 -1.06 -15.13 8.81
CA LYS A 371 -0.36 -16.41 8.65
C LYS A 371 0.73 -16.59 9.72
N ALA A 372 1.60 -15.60 9.90
CA ALA A 372 2.67 -15.64 10.89
C ALA A 372 2.15 -15.75 12.33
N LEU A 373 1.09 -15.01 12.69
CA LEU A 373 0.45 -15.09 14.00
C LEU A 373 -0.15 -16.48 14.25
N LYS A 374 -0.79 -17.10 13.25
CA LYS A 374 -1.29 -18.48 13.38
C LYS A 374 -0.16 -19.46 13.66
N ALA A 375 0.98 -19.34 12.98
CA ALA A 375 2.16 -20.17 13.24
C ALA A 375 2.70 -19.98 14.67
N LEU A 376 2.81 -18.72 15.13
CA LEU A 376 3.21 -18.38 16.49
C LEU A 376 2.32 -19.06 17.54
N PHE A 377 1.00 -18.90 17.45
CA PHE A 377 0.06 -19.51 18.39
C PHE A 377 0.08 -21.04 18.32
N THR A 378 0.22 -21.61 17.13
CA THR A 378 0.29 -23.07 16.94
C THR A 378 1.50 -23.66 17.65
N LYS A 379 2.67 -23.03 17.47
CA LYS A 379 3.89 -23.45 18.16
C LYS A 379 3.77 -23.31 19.67
N TYR A 380 3.30 -22.16 20.15
CA TYR A 380 3.10 -21.94 21.59
C TYR A 380 2.17 -22.98 22.22
N VAL A 381 1.03 -23.27 21.58
CA VAL A 381 0.09 -24.29 22.07
C VAL A 381 0.73 -25.68 22.09
N SER A 382 1.55 -26.02 21.09
CA SER A 382 2.28 -27.29 21.05
C SER A 382 3.27 -27.41 22.21
N ASP A 383 4.08 -26.37 22.44
CA ASP A 383 5.09 -26.36 23.50
C ASP A 383 4.41 -26.39 24.88
N PHE A 384 3.34 -25.60 25.09
CA PHE A 384 2.53 -25.61 26.32
C PHE A 384 1.90 -26.99 26.57
N SER A 385 1.35 -27.62 25.53
CA SER A 385 0.77 -28.97 25.64
C SER A 385 1.82 -30.02 26.04
N THR A 386 3.04 -29.86 25.54
CA THR A 386 4.17 -30.74 25.89
C THR A 386 4.58 -30.55 27.35
N THR A 387 4.65 -29.30 27.84
CA THR A 387 4.88 -29.00 29.26
C THR A 387 3.77 -29.57 30.14
N LEU A 388 2.49 -29.46 29.74
CA LEU A 388 1.37 -30.07 30.46
C LEU A 388 1.53 -31.59 30.61
N GLN A 389 1.97 -32.27 29.55
CA GLN A 389 2.25 -33.71 29.59
C GLN A 389 3.45 -34.03 30.50
N SER A 390 4.49 -33.19 30.50
CA SER A 390 5.61 -33.35 31.43
C SER A 390 5.18 -33.17 32.89
N ILE A 391 4.39 -32.13 33.20
CA ILE A 391 3.81 -31.91 34.53
C ILE A 391 2.96 -33.12 34.96
N ARG A 392 2.12 -33.65 34.07
CA ARG A 392 1.32 -34.86 34.33
C ARG A 392 2.17 -36.05 34.77
N LYS A 393 3.31 -36.27 34.09
CA LYS A 393 4.27 -37.32 34.44
C LYS A 393 5.00 -37.04 35.75
N LYS A 394 5.47 -35.80 35.97
CA LYS A 394 6.13 -35.37 37.22
C LYS A 394 5.21 -35.52 38.44
N CYS A 395 3.91 -35.28 38.27
CA CYS A 395 2.88 -35.50 39.29
C CYS A 395 2.49 -36.98 39.49
N LYS A 396 3.09 -37.93 38.76
CA LYS A 396 2.82 -39.39 38.85
C LYS A 396 1.35 -39.77 38.67
N LEU A 397 0.60 -39.01 37.88
CA LEU A 397 -0.83 -39.25 37.66
C LEU A 397 -1.11 -40.52 36.83
N GLU A 398 -0.06 -41.15 36.29
CA GLU A 398 -0.12 -42.36 35.45
C GLU A 398 0.43 -43.61 36.16
N ASP A 399 1.02 -43.47 37.36
CA ASP A 399 1.60 -44.60 38.09
C ASP A 399 0.50 -45.47 38.74
N ALA A 400 0.69 -46.80 38.71
CA ALA A 400 -0.17 -47.73 39.42
C ALA A 400 0.00 -47.59 40.94
N LEU A 401 -1.12 -47.61 41.69
CA LEU A 401 -1.19 -47.49 43.14
C LEU A 401 -0.11 -48.35 43.85
N SER A 402 0.94 -47.73 44.36
CA SER A 402 1.92 -48.39 45.21
C SER A 402 1.42 -48.44 46.65
N SER A 403 1.75 -49.50 47.38
CA SER A 403 1.17 -49.87 48.68
C SER A 403 1.67 -49.05 49.88
N SER A 404 2.21 -47.85 49.67
CA SER A 404 2.71 -47.02 50.76
C SER A 404 1.61 -46.21 51.45
N VAL A 405 1.85 -45.88 52.72
CA VAL A 405 1.04 -45.00 53.56
C VAL A 405 0.59 -43.76 52.78
N PHE A 406 -0.70 -43.48 52.82
CA PHE A 406 -1.29 -42.33 52.17
C PHE A 406 -0.81 -41.02 52.80
N GLN A 407 -0.34 -40.11 51.97
CA GLN A 407 0.04 -38.76 52.35
C GLN A 407 -0.88 -37.79 51.58
N GLU A 408 -1.60 -36.91 52.29
CA GLU A 408 -2.47 -35.90 51.68
C GLU A 408 -1.63 -34.88 50.90
N ASP A 409 -1.41 -35.14 49.61
CA ASP A 409 -0.70 -34.21 48.72
C ASP A 409 -1.66 -33.57 47.71
N TRP A 410 -2.09 -32.34 48.03
CA TRP A 410 -2.94 -31.51 47.17
C TRP A 410 -2.15 -30.60 46.22
N THR A 411 -0.81 -30.66 46.22
CA THR A 411 0.03 -29.77 45.42
C THR A 411 -0.24 -29.92 43.93
N ALA A 412 -0.41 -31.14 43.43
CA ALA A 412 -0.76 -31.41 42.03
C ALA A 412 -2.08 -30.75 41.60
N PHE A 413 -3.09 -30.77 42.49
CA PHE A 413 -4.36 -30.10 42.23
C PHE A 413 -4.22 -28.58 42.28
N GLN A 414 -3.52 -28.02 43.27
CA GLN A 414 -3.25 -26.58 43.37
C GLN A 414 -2.51 -26.05 42.13
N ASN A 415 -1.50 -26.79 41.66
CA ASN A 415 -0.76 -26.50 40.44
C ASN A 415 -1.67 -26.56 39.20
N SER A 416 -2.54 -27.57 39.11
CA SER A 416 -3.51 -27.68 38.01
C SER A 416 -4.51 -26.51 37.98
N VAL A 417 -4.99 -26.05 39.14
CA VAL A 417 -5.88 -24.87 39.25
C VAL A 417 -5.16 -23.60 38.78
N ARG A 418 -3.89 -23.42 39.13
CA ARG A 418 -3.08 -22.29 38.63
C ARG A 418 -2.95 -22.34 37.11
N ILE A 419 -2.71 -23.52 36.52
CA ILE A 419 -2.63 -23.67 35.06
C ILE A 419 -3.98 -23.38 34.38
N ILE A 420 -5.11 -23.78 34.99
CA ILE A 420 -6.45 -23.42 34.49
C ILE A 420 -6.64 -21.90 34.50
N ALA A 421 -6.21 -21.22 35.57
CA ALA A 421 -6.24 -19.76 35.63
C ALA A 421 -5.39 -19.13 34.52
N THR A 422 -4.19 -19.66 34.26
CA THR A 422 -3.33 -19.26 33.13
C THR A 422 -4.02 -19.47 31.77
N CYS A 423 -4.72 -20.59 31.57
CA CYS A 423 -5.50 -20.86 30.36
C CYS A 423 -6.67 -19.89 30.19
N GLY A 424 -7.35 -19.52 31.28
CA GLY A 424 -8.38 -18.49 31.29
C GLY A 424 -7.83 -17.13 30.90
N GLU A 425 -6.65 -16.77 31.41
CA GLU A 425 -5.96 -15.53 31.06
C GLU A 425 -5.52 -15.52 29.58
N LEU A 426 -5.00 -16.64 29.06
CA LEU A 426 -4.70 -16.80 27.63
C LEU A 426 -5.91 -16.53 26.74
N LEU A 427 -7.07 -17.09 27.07
CA LEU A 427 -8.30 -16.88 26.30
C LEU A 427 -8.79 -15.43 26.37
N ARG A 428 -8.69 -14.80 27.55
CA ARG A 428 -9.07 -13.40 27.77
C ARG A 428 -8.18 -12.46 26.97
N GLN A 429 -6.85 -12.62 27.07
CA GLN A 429 -5.88 -11.82 26.32
C GLN A 429 -5.99 -12.06 24.81
N CYS A 430 -6.27 -13.29 24.36
CA CYS A 430 -6.49 -13.59 22.95
C CYS A 430 -7.67 -12.79 22.37
N GLY A 431 -8.77 -12.67 23.11
CA GLY A 431 -9.91 -11.86 22.69
C GLY A 431 -9.60 -10.36 22.65
N ALA A 432 -8.91 -9.84 23.68
CA ALA A 432 -8.49 -8.45 23.71
C ALA A 432 -7.52 -8.11 22.56
N PHE A 433 -6.56 -8.99 22.30
CA PHE A 433 -5.59 -8.85 21.22
C PHE A 433 -6.26 -8.87 19.84
N GLU A 434 -7.21 -9.79 19.59
CA GLU A 434 -7.94 -9.85 18.32
C GLU A 434 -8.72 -8.56 18.02
N GLN A 435 -9.33 -7.97 19.05
CA GLN A 435 -10.03 -6.69 18.93
C GLN A 435 -9.04 -5.55 18.61
N GLN A 436 -7.90 -5.50 19.31
CA GLN A 436 -6.84 -4.51 19.06
C GLN A 436 -6.27 -4.64 17.64
N LEU A 437 -5.99 -5.87 17.19
CA LEU A 437 -5.53 -6.20 15.86
C LEU A 437 -6.52 -5.69 14.80
N SER A 438 -7.81 -5.96 14.98
CA SER A 438 -8.87 -5.54 14.06
C SER A 438 -8.97 -4.01 13.94
N ASN A 439 -8.89 -3.31 15.09
CA ASN A 439 -8.87 -1.84 15.12
C ASN A 439 -7.63 -1.27 14.41
N LYS A 440 -6.45 -1.86 14.65
CA LYS A 440 -5.19 -1.41 14.03
C LYS A 440 -5.18 -1.64 12.52
N ILE A 441 -5.69 -2.78 12.05
CA ILE A 441 -5.82 -3.10 10.61
C ILE A 441 -6.72 -2.07 9.94
N LEU A 442 -7.92 -1.81 10.48
CA LEU A 442 -8.82 -0.82 9.89
C LEU A 442 -8.27 0.61 9.97
N GLY A 443 -7.60 0.98 11.06
CA GLY A 443 -7.01 2.32 11.21
C GLY A 443 -5.85 2.59 10.25
N THR A 444 -5.16 1.56 9.77
CA THR A 444 -3.98 1.69 8.88
C THR A 444 -4.32 1.37 7.43
N ALA A 445 -4.75 0.14 7.16
CA ALA A 445 -5.05 -0.34 5.81
C ALA A 445 -6.48 0.00 5.36
N GLY A 446 -7.39 0.36 6.26
CA GLY A 446 -8.76 0.74 5.91
C GLY A 446 -8.84 1.95 4.97
N LYS A 447 -7.83 2.83 4.95
CA LYS A 447 -7.73 3.97 4.02
C LYS A 447 -7.69 3.56 2.55
N TYR A 448 -7.30 2.32 2.25
CA TYR A 448 -7.25 1.79 0.88
C TYR A 448 -8.59 1.21 0.41
N LEU A 449 -9.53 0.97 1.33
CA LEU A 449 -10.86 0.47 0.98
C LEU A 449 -11.71 1.63 0.45
N SER A 450 -12.13 1.57 -0.82
CA SER A 450 -13.03 2.58 -1.37
C SER A 450 -14.41 2.51 -0.69
N GLU A 451 -15.08 3.66 -0.55
CA GLU A 451 -16.43 3.72 0.01
C GLU A 451 -17.44 2.93 -0.83
N SER A 452 -17.16 2.75 -2.13
CA SER A 452 -17.95 1.98 -3.09
C SER A 452 -17.59 0.49 -3.19
N TYR A 453 -16.55 0.03 -2.48
CA TYR A 453 -16.06 -1.36 -2.62
C TYR A 453 -17.13 -2.36 -2.16
N SER A 454 -17.49 -3.28 -3.06
CA SER A 454 -18.26 -4.48 -2.71
C SER A 454 -17.65 -5.71 -3.39
N PRO A 455 -17.43 -6.82 -2.67
CA PRO A 455 -16.79 -8.03 -3.23
C PRO A 455 -17.55 -8.66 -4.41
N ARG A 456 -18.83 -8.30 -4.60
CA ARG A 456 -19.72 -8.83 -5.64
C ARG A 456 -19.95 -7.89 -6.81
N SER A 457 -19.33 -6.71 -6.80
CA SER A 457 -19.39 -5.76 -7.91
C SER A 457 -18.36 -6.12 -8.96
N LEU A 458 -18.80 -6.32 -10.21
CA LEU A 458 -17.93 -6.43 -11.39
C LEU A 458 -17.18 -5.11 -11.69
N ALA A 459 -17.39 -4.03 -10.93
CA ALA A 459 -16.71 -2.74 -11.13
C ALA A 459 -15.22 -2.74 -10.79
N GLY A 460 -14.71 -3.77 -10.07
CA GLY A 460 -13.29 -3.89 -9.73
C GLY A 460 -12.35 -4.03 -10.94
N ILE A 461 -12.88 -4.30 -12.14
CA ILE A 461 -12.09 -4.40 -13.38
C ILE A 461 -12.18 -3.11 -14.23
N GLN A 462 -13.15 -2.21 -13.98
CA GLN A 462 -13.37 -1.01 -14.80
C GLN A 462 -12.96 0.32 -14.15
N GLU A 463 -12.81 0.37 -12.81
CA GLU A 463 -12.42 1.64 -12.13
C GLU A 463 -10.92 1.99 -12.20
N ALA A 464 -10.09 1.19 -12.87
CA ALA A 464 -8.75 1.63 -13.27
C ALA A 464 -8.77 2.59 -14.47
N THR A 465 -9.88 2.66 -15.22
CA THR A 465 -9.98 3.40 -16.48
C THR A 465 -11.38 3.98 -16.75
N SER A 466 -11.90 4.88 -15.91
CA SER A 466 -12.87 5.91 -16.39
C SER A 466 -13.32 6.89 -15.29
N THR A 467 -12.80 8.12 -15.40
CA THR A 467 -13.59 9.38 -15.50
C THR A 467 -14.64 9.73 -14.45
N ASP A 468 -14.35 9.65 -13.15
CA ASP A 468 -15.10 10.45 -12.16
C ASP A 468 -14.27 10.87 -10.92
N ARG A 469 -13.10 11.47 -11.18
CA ARG A 469 -12.40 12.30 -10.18
C ARG A 469 -12.09 13.65 -10.77
N LYS A 470 -13.01 14.61 -10.63
CA LYS A 470 -12.68 16.02 -10.83
C LYS A 470 -11.75 16.48 -9.69
N SER A 471 -10.52 16.84 -10.09
CA SER A 471 -9.58 17.77 -9.47
C SER A 471 -9.10 17.52 -8.03
N THR A 472 -8.20 16.57 -7.87
CA THR A 472 -6.97 16.79 -7.08
C THR A 472 -5.94 15.83 -7.63
N ALA A 473 -4.89 16.36 -8.25
CA ALA A 473 -3.70 15.58 -8.57
C ALA A 473 -3.27 14.85 -7.30
N LYS A 474 -3.45 13.53 -7.28
CA LYS A 474 -3.19 12.76 -6.08
C LYS A 474 -1.68 12.66 -5.88
N ASN A 475 -1.26 12.75 -4.63
CA ASN A 475 0.14 12.81 -4.25
C ASN A 475 0.81 11.44 -4.51
N PRO A 476 1.78 11.32 -5.44
CA PRO A 476 2.41 10.05 -5.78
C PRO A 476 3.11 9.37 -4.60
N TRP A 477 3.56 10.14 -3.60
CA TRP A 477 4.17 9.63 -2.37
C TRP A 477 3.17 8.81 -1.53
N GLN A 478 1.89 9.19 -1.54
CA GLN A 478 0.83 8.55 -0.76
C GLN A 478 0.11 7.43 -1.53
N GLU A 479 0.20 7.45 -2.86
CA GLU A 479 -0.40 6.44 -3.73
C GLU A 479 0.47 5.19 -3.91
N TYR A 480 1.74 5.24 -3.49
CA TYR A 480 2.62 4.08 -3.62
C TYR A 480 2.02 2.88 -2.88
N ASN A 481 1.73 1.81 -3.63
CA ASN A 481 1.20 0.57 -3.10
C ASN A 481 1.97 -0.60 -3.69
N TYR A 482 2.90 -1.15 -2.91
CA TYR A 482 3.75 -2.25 -3.36
C TYR A 482 2.93 -3.51 -3.68
N LEU A 483 1.84 -3.75 -2.94
CA LEU A 483 1.02 -4.95 -3.04
C LEU A 483 0.20 -4.95 -4.33
N GLN A 484 -0.47 -3.83 -4.66
CA GLN A 484 -1.20 -3.69 -5.92
C GLN A 484 -0.27 -3.82 -7.13
N ARG A 485 0.96 -3.33 -7.03
CA ARG A 485 1.98 -3.41 -8.10
C ARG A 485 2.68 -4.77 -8.18
N GLY A 486 2.63 -5.57 -7.12
CA GLY A 486 3.42 -6.80 -6.98
C GLY A 486 2.60 -8.08 -7.03
N ASN A 487 1.44 -8.08 -6.39
CA ASN A 487 0.57 -9.24 -6.24
C ASN A 487 -0.91 -8.81 -6.12
N MET A 488 -1.58 -8.69 -7.27
CA MET A 488 -2.98 -8.25 -7.31
C MET A 488 -3.95 -9.24 -6.61
N ALA A 489 -3.64 -10.54 -6.60
CA ALA A 489 -4.47 -11.54 -5.96
C ALA A 489 -4.48 -11.39 -4.43
N GLU A 490 -3.30 -11.14 -3.85
CA GLU A 490 -3.16 -10.89 -2.41
C GLU A 490 -3.74 -9.52 -2.03
N TYR A 491 -3.62 -8.51 -2.89
CA TYR A 491 -4.33 -7.24 -2.72
C TYR A 491 -5.85 -7.43 -2.65
N ASN A 492 -6.44 -8.22 -3.55
CA ASN A 492 -7.88 -8.52 -3.51
C ASN A 492 -8.27 -9.27 -2.24
N SER A 493 -7.44 -10.22 -1.79
CA SER A 493 -7.65 -10.95 -0.53
C SER A 493 -7.64 -10.00 0.68
N LEU A 494 -6.72 -9.01 0.69
CA LEU A 494 -6.70 -7.96 1.70
C LEU A 494 -8.00 -7.13 1.67
N MET A 495 -8.47 -6.73 0.49
CA MET A 495 -9.70 -5.95 0.37
C MET A 495 -10.93 -6.71 0.89
N GLU A 496 -11.00 -8.03 0.67
CA GLU A 496 -12.04 -8.87 1.27
C GLU A 496 -11.97 -8.90 2.80
N VAL A 497 -10.77 -9.03 3.38
CA VAL A 497 -10.56 -8.99 4.83
C VAL A 497 -11.01 -7.64 5.40
N LEU A 498 -10.58 -6.53 4.78
CA LEU A 498 -10.96 -5.18 5.21
C LEU A 498 -12.46 -4.93 5.11
N TYR A 499 -13.09 -5.37 4.02
CA TYR A 499 -14.54 -5.29 3.86
C TYR A 499 -15.28 -6.07 4.95
N SER A 500 -14.87 -7.32 5.21
CA SER A 500 -15.49 -8.13 6.26
C SER A 500 -15.31 -7.52 7.65
N LEU A 501 -14.19 -6.86 7.94
CA LEU A 501 -13.95 -6.17 9.21
C LEU A 501 -14.83 -4.93 9.34
N LYS A 502 -15.00 -4.17 8.26
CA LYS A 502 -15.87 -2.98 8.22
C LYS A 502 -17.34 -3.34 8.41
N GLU A 503 -17.81 -4.42 7.78
CA GLU A 503 -19.21 -4.85 7.84
C GLU A 503 -19.59 -5.47 9.19
N LYS A 504 -18.75 -6.39 9.72
CA LYS A 504 -19.05 -7.12 10.96
C LYS A 504 -18.72 -6.34 12.24
N GLY A 505 -17.96 -5.24 12.11
CA GLY A 505 -17.39 -4.50 13.23
C GLY A 505 -16.21 -5.22 13.88
N THR A 506 -15.36 -4.46 14.57
CA THR A 506 -14.09 -4.98 15.13
C THR A 506 -14.25 -5.88 16.34
N GLY A 507 -15.44 -5.93 16.95
CA GLY A 507 -15.75 -6.80 18.09
C GLY A 507 -16.12 -8.25 17.70
N ASN A 508 -16.46 -8.51 16.43
CA ASN A 508 -16.90 -9.82 15.93
C ASN A 508 -15.98 -10.36 14.83
N SER A 509 -14.73 -9.92 14.80
CA SER A 509 -13.76 -10.41 13.85
C SER A 509 -13.38 -11.87 14.19
N ASN A 510 -13.24 -12.70 13.16
CA ASN A 510 -12.83 -14.11 13.28
C ASN A 510 -11.39 -14.30 12.78
N LEU A 511 -10.52 -13.31 13.02
CA LEU A 511 -9.14 -13.31 12.49
C LEU A 511 -8.28 -14.41 13.14
N LEU A 512 -8.51 -14.69 14.43
CA LEU A 512 -7.78 -15.66 15.24
C LEU A 512 -8.67 -16.82 15.71
N ALA A 513 -9.70 -17.18 14.94
CA ALA A 513 -10.62 -18.26 15.28
C ALA A 513 -9.92 -19.61 15.52
N GLU A 514 -8.96 -19.98 14.66
CA GLU A 514 -8.14 -21.18 14.79
C GLU A 514 -7.27 -21.18 16.07
N PRO A 515 -6.44 -20.14 16.33
CA PRO A 515 -5.76 -19.98 17.62
C PRO A 515 -6.68 -20.06 18.84
N ARG A 516 -7.83 -19.38 18.82
CA ARG A 516 -8.79 -19.40 19.93
C ARG A 516 -9.32 -20.82 20.19
N ALA A 517 -9.63 -21.57 19.14
CA ALA A 517 -10.06 -22.97 19.26
C ALA A 517 -8.93 -23.87 19.82
N ALA A 518 -7.68 -23.63 19.44
CA ALA A 518 -6.52 -24.34 19.98
C ALA A 518 -6.31 -24.04 21.49
N LEU A 519 -6.38 -22.78 21.90
CA LEU A 519 -6.32 -22.37 23.32
C LEU A 519 -7.49 -22.94 24.14
N THR A 520 -8.68 -23.05 23.55
CA THR A 520 -9.83 -23.67 24.22
C THR A 520 -9.58 -25.16 24.48
N ARG A 521 -8.97 -25.87 23.52
CA ARG A 521 -8.57 -27.28 23.70
C ARG A 521 -7.48 -27.42 24.77
N LEU A 522 -6.52 -26.49 24.82
CA LEU A 522 -5.50 -26.45 25.87
C LEU A 522 -6.11 -26.31 27.27
N ASN A 523 -7.10 -25.42 27.41
CA ASN A 523 -7.85 -25.27 28.66
C ASN A 523 -8.58 -26.58 29.05
N GLN A 524 -9.15 -27.31 28.08
CA GLN A 524 -9.78 -28.61 28.36
C GLN A 524 -8.75 -29.64 28.88
N GLN A 525 -7.54 -29.66 28.34
CA GLN A 525 -6.46 -30.52 28.83
C GLN A 525 -6.03 -30.15 30.26
N ALA A 526 -5.91 -28.86 30.57
CA ALA A 526 -5.61 -28.39 31.93
C ALA A 526 -6.72 -28.77 32.93
N ASN A 527 -7.99 -28.68 32.52
CA ASN A 527 -9.11 -29.17 33.33
C ASN A 527 -9.02 -30.67 33.57
N GLN A 528 -8.71 -31.46 32.54
CA GLN A 528 -8.53 -32.91 32.67
C GLN A 528 -7.41 -33.26 33.66
N LEU A 529 -6.29 -32.52 33.61
CA LEU A 529 -5.20 -32.68 34.58
C LEU A 529 -5.65 -32.45 36.03
N ALA A 530 -6.46 -31.40 36.27
CA ALA A 530 -7.03 -31.13 37.60
C ALA A 530 -7.98 -32.25 38.04
N PHE A 531 -8.86 -32.73 37.15
CA PHE A 531 -9.76 -33.84 37.44
C PHE A 531 -9.00 -35.12 37.80
N ASP A 532 -7.99 -35.48 37.01
CA ASP A 532 -7.17 -36.67 37.25
C ASP A 532 -6.42 -36.57 38.59
N SER A 533 -5.94 -35.37 38.94
CA SER A 533 -5.27 -35.09 40.23
C SER A 533 -6.19 -35.33 41.43
N VAL A 534 -7.44 -34.85 41.37
CA VAL A 534 -8.41 -35.07 42.47
C VAL A 534 -8.85 -36.53 42.51
N PHE A 535 -9.14 -37.13 41.36
CA PHE A 535 -9.68 -38.47 41.30
C PHE A 535 -8.66 -39.53 41.75
N LEU A 536 -7.36 -39.33 41.47
CA LEU A 536 -6.31 -40.21 41.97
C LEU A 536 -6.27 -40.22 43.51
N GLN A 537 -6.39 -39.05 44.15
CA GLN A 537 -6.43 -38.96 45.61
C GLN A 537 -7.66 -39.67 46.20
N ILE A 538 -8.82 -39.51 45.57
CA ILE A 538 -10.05 -40.24 45.96
C ILE A 538 -9.84 -41.76 45.82
N LYS A 539 -9.21 -42.21 44.72
CA LYS A 539 -8.93 -43.62 44.48
C LYS A 539 -7.96 -44.20 45.51
N HIS A 540 -6.92 -43.46 45.87
CA HIS A 540 -5.97 -43.86 46.93
C HIS A 540 -6.68 -44.03 48.28
N GLN A 541 -7.51 -43.06 48.67
CA GLN A 541 -8.30 -43.13 49.91
C GLN A 541 -9.26 -44.32 49.93
N LEU A 542 -9.98 -44.58 48.83
CA LEU A 542 -10.86 -45.74 48.72
C LEU A 542 -10.10 -47.08 48.80
N CYS A 543 -8.88 -47.15 48.24
CA CYS A 543 -8.05 -48.35 48.36
C CYS A 543 -7.58 -48.62 49.79
N LEU A 544 -7.34 -47.60 50.62
CA LEU A 544 -7.02 -47.79 52.04
C LEU A 544 -8.22 -48.35 52.82
N VAL A 545 -9.42 -47.83 52.58
CA VAL A 545 -10.66 -48.33 53.20
C VAL A 545 -10.82 -49.83 52.93
N SER A 546 -10.62 -50.25 51.68
CA SER A 546 -10.74 -51.67 51.30
C SER A 546 -9.75 -52.61 52.00
N LYS A 547 -8.64 -52.08 52.54
CA LYS A 547 -7.59 -52.86 53.23
C LYS A 547 -7.73 -52.85 54.76
N MET A 548 -8.48 -51.91 55.34
CA MET A 548 -8.64 -51.81 56.80
C MET A 548 -9.54 -52.91 57.39
N GLU A 549 -10.51 -53.40 56.62
CA GLU A 549 -11.43 -54.45 57.09
C GLU A 549 -10.85 -55.88 56.96
N SER A 550 -9.59 -56.06 56.56
CA SER A 550 -8.91 -57.38 56.54
C SER A 550 -8.20 -57.77 57.86
N GLN A 551 -8.15 -56.87 58.84
CA GLN A 551 -7.56 -57.15 60.16
C GLN A 551 -8.68 -57.50 61.17
N GLU A 552 -9.28 -58.67 61.01
CA GLU A 552 -10.04 -59.29 62.10
C GLU A 552 -9.05 -59.77 63.18
N ALA A 553 -8.90 -59.00 64.25
CA ALA A 553 -8.39 -59.50 65.53
C ALA A 553 -9.46 -59.23 66.60
N PRO A 554 -9.95 -60.27 67.33
CA PRO A 554 -11.04 -60.10 68.26
C PRO A 554 -10.50 -59.52 69.57
N GLY A 555 -11.00 -58.33 69.92
CA GLY A 555 -10.87 -57.78 71.26
C GLY A 555 -10.09 -56.47 71.30
N PHE A 556 -10.73 -55.37 70.92
CA PHE A 556 -10.51 -54.05 71.53
C PHE A 556 -11.73 -53.18 71.20
N GLY A 557 -12.65 -53.07 72.15
CA GLY A 557 -13.66 -52.02 72.14
C GLY A 557 -13.00 -50.67 72.45
N GLU A 558 -13.54 -49.62 71.85
CA GLU A 558 -13.35 -48.19 72.19
C GLU A 558 -12.27 -47.35 71.45
N SER A 559 -11.68 -47.79 70.33
CA SER A 559 -10.73 -46.94 69.56
C SER A 559 -10.99 -46.79 68.04
N TYR A 560 -12.18 -47.13 67.54
CA TYR A 560 -12.44 -47.12 66.09
C TYR A 560 -12.70 -45.73 65.46
N THR A 561 -12.62 -44.63 66.21
CA THR A 561 -12.87 -43.28 65.66
C THR A 561 -11.62 -42.56 65.15
N GLU A 562 -10.41 -42.98 65.53
CA GLU A 562 -9.17 -42.32 65.10
C GLU A 562 -8.54 -42.94 63.84
N ASP A 563 -8.81 -44.21 63.54
CA ASP A 563 -8.18 -44.94 62.43
C ASP A 563 -9.03 -45.05 61.15
N LEU A 564 -10.19 -44.39 61.07
CA LEU A 564 -10.91 -44.29 59.78
C LEU A 564 -10.17 -43.31 58.87
N PRO A 565 -9.87 -43.63 57.59
CA PRO A 565 -9.34 -42.64 56.66
C PRO A 565 -10.37 -41.52 56.58
N THR A 566 -10.00 -40.38 57.16
CA THR A 566 -10.79 -39.18 57.05
C THR A 566 -10.83 -38.86 55.55
N PHE A 567 -11.98 -39.08 54.92
CA PHE A 567 -12.28 -38.47 53.62
C PHE A 567 -12.44 -36.96 53.83
N SER A 568 -11.41 -36.30 54.33
CA SER A 568 -11.21 -34.88 54.24
C SER A 568 -10.62 -34.62 52.86
N LEU A 569 -11.49 -34.45 51.87
CA LEU A 569 -11.30 -33.28 51.01
C LEU A 569 -11.19 -32.14 52.01
N SER A 570 -9.97 -31.65 52.29
CA SER A 570 -9.76 -30.68 53.37
C SER A 570 -10.86 -29.61 53.27
N PRO A 571 -11.60 -29.31 54.36
CA PRO A 571 -12.67 -28.31 54.35
C PRO A 571 -12.17 -26.99 53.73
N ASN A 572 -10.89 -26.68 53.97
CA ASN A 572 -10.22 -25.50 53.44
C ASN A 572 -10.16 -25.42 51.89
N VAL A 573 -10.11 -26.53 51.15
CA VAL A 573 -10.04 -26.47 49.67
C VAL A 573 -11.42 -26.33 49.04
N MET A 574 -12.45 -26.98 49.58
CA MET A 574 -13.82 -26.84 49.09
C MET A 574 -14.45 -25.50 49.50
N ASP A 575 -14.16 -25.02 50.72
CA ASP A 575 -14.61 -23.71 51.20
C ASP A 575 -13.85 -22.56 50.52
N ALA A 576 -12.53 -22.71 50.24
CA ALA A 576 -11.78 -21.70 49.48
C ALA A 576 -12.19 -21.62 48.00
N LEU A 577 -12.76 -22.67 47.42
CA LEU A 577 -13.30 -22.70 46.06
C LEU A 577 -14.83 -22.42 46.00
N GLY A 578 -15.50 -22.28 47.15
CA GLY A 578 -16.94 -22.03 47.23
C GLY A 578 -17.83 -23.17 46.71
N LEU A 579 -17.30 -24.40 46.63
CA LEU A 579 -17.99 -25.55 46.03
C LEU A 579 -18.63 -26.41 47.12
N GLN A 580 -19.94 -26.63 47.04
CA GLN A 580 -20.65 -27.59 47.90
C GLN A 580 -20.47 -29.02 47.37
N PRO A 581 -20.16 -30.02 48.23
CA PRO A 581 -20.07 -31.41 47.78
C PRO A 581 -21.40 -31.87 47.23
N SER A 582 -21.38 -32.56 46.08
CA SER A 582 -22.61 -33.04 45.45
C SER A 582 -23.36 -33.98 46.40
N ARG A 583 -24.70 -34.02 46.30
CA ARG A 583 -25.52 -34.93 47.12
C ARG A 583 -25.03 -36.38 47.05
N THR A 584 -24.53 -36.80 45.89
CA THR A 584 -23.95 -38.14 45.71
C THR A 584 -22.68 -38.33 46.53
N LEU A 585 -21.77 -37.36 46.55
CA LEU A 585 -20.57 -37.39 47.40
C LEU A 585 -20.92 -37.39 48.89
N GLN A 586 -21.91 -36.59 49.29
CA GLN A 586 -22.44 -36.60 50.65
C GLN A 586 -22.99 -37.99 51.01
N HIS A 587 -23.79 -38.60 50.13
CA HIS A 587 -24.31 -39.97 50.33
C HIS A 587 -23.20 -41.02 50.41
N ILE A 588 -22.14 -40.90 49.58
CA ILE A 588 -20.98 -41.81 49.62
C ILE A 588 -20.28 -41.70 50.98
N VAL A 589 -19.99 -40.48 51.46
CA VAL A 589 -19.34 -40.25 52.76
C VAL A 589 -20.21 -40.76 53.91
N THR A 590 -21.52 -40.54 53.86
CA THR A 590 -22.45 -41.06 54.88
C THR A 590 -22.44 -42.59 54.92
N LEU A 591 -22.35 -43.28 53.77
CA LEU A 591 -22.26 -44.75 53.70
C LEU A 591 -20.89 -45.27 54.15
N LEU A 592 -19.79 -44.59 53.79
CA LEU A 592 -18.44 -44.98 54.20
C LEU A 592 -18.21 -44.81 55.71
N ARG A 593 -18.82 -43.80 56.34
CA ARG A 593 -18.73 -43.54 57.80
C ARG A 593 -19.71 -44.36 58.64
N ALA A 594 -20.67 -45.03 58.04
CA ALA A 594 -21.65 -45.84 58.78
C ALA A 594 -20.96 -47.05 59.42
N LYS A 595 -21.24 -47.33 60.69
CA LYS A 595 -20.76 -48.56 61.34
C LYS A 595 -21.34 -49.78 60.63
N PRO A 596 -20.62 -50.93 60.52
CA PRO A 596 -21.14 -52.13 59.87
C PRO A 596 -22.54 -52.55 60.39
N GLU A 597 -22.76 -52.43 61.70
CA GLU A 597 -24.01 -52.74 62.39
C GLU A 597 -25.19 -51.81 62.01
N GLU A 598 -24.89 -50.55 61.69
CA GLU A 598 -25.87 -49.50 61.36
C GLU A 598 -26.00 -49.29 59.84
N TYR A 599 -25.14 -49.93 59.03
CA TYR A 599 -25.03 -49.72 57.59
C TYR A 599 -26.36 -49.93 56.85
N ARG A 600 -27.10 -51.01 57.18
CA ARG A 600 -28.43 -51.27 56.59
C ARG A 600 -29.46 -50.19 56.94
N GLN A 601 -29.38 -49.55 58.10
CA GLN A 601 -30.32 -48.49 58.47
C GLN A 601 -29.98 -47.19 57.74
N THR A 602 -28.69 -46.83 57.71
CA THR A 602 -28.20 -45.63 57.04
C THR A 602 -28.36 -45.70 55.51
N ALA A 603 -28.22 -46.89 54.93
CA ALA A 603 -28.38 -47.14 53.49
C ALA A 603 -29.83 -47.14 52.99
N LYS A 604 -30.85 -47.27 53.86
CA LYS A 604 -32.27 -47.29 53.46
C LYS A 604 -32.73 -46.00 52.78
N LEU A 605 -32.13 -44.88 53.14
CA LEU A 605 -32.48 -43.55 52.65
C LEU A 605 -31.64 -43.12 51.44
N LEU A 606 -30.75 -44.00 50.96
CA LEU A 606 -29.74 -43.67 49.94
C LEU A 606 -29.91 -44.55 48.69
N PRO A 607 -29.36 -44.13 47.52
CA PRO A 607 -29.55 -44.87 46.28
C PRO A 607 -29.02 -46.31 46.36
N ARG A 608 -29.88 -47.31 46.09
CA ARG A 608 -29.56 -48.75 46.25
C ARG A 608 -28.31 -49.22 45.50
N ARG A 609 -28.06 -48.72 44.29
CA ARG A 609 -26.83 -49.04 43.53
C ARG A 609 -25.58 -48.53 44.22
N LEU A 610 -25.64 -47.33 44.79
CA LEU A 610 -24.53 -46.75 45.53
C LEU A 610 -24.28 -47.52 46.83
N ALA A 611 -25.35 -47.83 47.56
CA ALA A 611 -25.27 -48.59 48.80
C ALA A 611 -24.75 -50.02 48.62
N SER A 612 -25.18 -50.72 47.55
CA SER A 612 -24.67 -52.06 47.23
C SER A 612 -23.22 -52.04 46.75
N SER A 613 -22.82 -51.07 45.91
CA SER A 613 -21.42 -50.94 45.50
C SER A 613 -20.50 -50.60 46.66
N ILE A 614 -20.92 -49.72 47.59
CA ILE A 614 -20.12 -49.39 48.78
C ILE A 614 -20.10 -50.54 49.78
N ALA A 615 -21.19 -51.30 49.91
CA ALA A 615 -21.22 -52.50 50.74
C ALA A 615 -20.28 -53.57 50.22
N ALA A 616 -20.29 -53.81 48.90
CA ALA A 616 -19.35 -54.71 48.24
C ALA A 616 -17.89 -54.24 48.39
N LEU A 617 -17.65 -52.92 48.36
CA LEU A 617 -16.31 -52.33 48.54
C LEU A 617 -15.79 -52.48 49.98
N ARG A 618 -16.70 -52.51 50.96
CA ARG A 618 -16.43 -52.70 52.40
C ARG A 618 -16.58 -54.15 52.87
N SER A 619 -16.87 -55.10 51.97
CA SER A 619 -17.18 -56.48 52.33
C SER A 619 -18.26 -56.63 53.43
N ILE A 620 -19.23 -55.72 53.47
CA ILE A 620 -20.36 -55.76 54.42
C ILE A 620 -21.55 -56.45 53.75
N ASP A 621 -22.18 -57.39 54.45
CA ASP A 621 -23.42 -58.03 54.00
C ASP A 621 -24.59 -57.02 53.98
N TYR A 622 -24.84 -56.40 52.81
CA TYR A 622 -25.91 -55.44 52.58
C TYR A 622 -27.19 -56.10 52.06
#